data_AF-A0A956MVT5-F1
#
_entry.id   AF-A0A956MVT5-F1
#
_cell.length_a   1.000
_cell.length_b   1.000
_cell.length_c   1.000
_cell.angle_alpha   90.00
_cell.angle_beta   90.00
_cell.angle_gamma   90.00
#
_symmetry.space_group_name_H-M   'P 1'
#
loop_
_entity.id
_entity.type
_entity.pdbx_description
1 polymer ?
#
loop_
_entity_poly.entity_id
_entity_poly.type
_entity_poly.pdbx_seq_one_letter_code
_entity_poly.pdbx_strand_id
1 'polypeptide(L)' 'MNGIEKEKNCAISVIIKDATADENQAAIQALGFGSHGLVVYDTNDAIKQKLDGHNLDEADIRKAIDAALAEN' A
#
# COMPACT_ATOMS: atom_id res chain seq x y z
N MET A 1 -3.50 9.09 10.30
CA MET A 1 -4.77 8.75 10.97
C MET A 1 -5.22 7.43 10.38
N ASN A 2 -4.91 6.30 11.02
CA ASN A 2 -5.14 4.97 10.44
C ASN A 2 -6.56 4.49 10.77
N GLY A 3 -7.54 4.96 10.00
CA GLY A 3 -8.93 4.50 10.10
C GLY A 3 -9.11 3.06 9.58
N ILE A 4 -8.40 2.71 8.51
CA ILE A 4 -8.58 1.44 7.79
C ILE A 4 -8.14 0.23 8.63
N GLU A 5 -7.06 0.34 9.41
CA GLU A 5 -6.60 -0.73 10.30
C GLU A 5 -7.66 -1.08 11.36
N LYS A 6 -8.39 -0.07 11.86
CA LYS A 6 -9.51 -0.27 12.81
C LYS A 6 -10.73 -0.89 12.13
N GLU A 7 -11.04 -0.47 10.90
CA GLU A 7 -12.15 -1.03 10.12
C GLU A 7 -11.94 -2.51 9.76
N LYS A 8 -10.67 -2.90 9.54
CA LYS A 8 -10.29 -4.29 9.20
C LYS A 8 -9.85 -5.11 10.42
N ASN A 9 -10.21 -4.68 11.64
CA ASN A 9 -10.00 -5.42 12.89
C ASN A 9 -8.54 -5.91 13.08
N CYS A 10 -7.55 -5.06 12.76
CA CYS A 10 -6.12 -5.39 12.80
C CYS A 10 -5.66 -6.56 11.89
N ALA A 11 -6.47 -7.00 10.93
CA ALA A 11 -6.06 -8.04 9.97
C ALA A 11 -4.98 -7.55 8.98
N ILE A 12 -4.74 -6.24 8.93
CA ILE A 12 -3.75 -5.60 8.06
C ILE A 12 -2.86 -4.66 8.87
N SER A 13 -1.63 -4.48 8.42
CA SER A 13 -0.73 -3.43 8.91
C SER A 13 -0.48 -2.43 7.79
N VAL A 14 -0.70 -1.15 8.08
CA VAL A 14 -0.51 -0.08 7.11
C VAL A 14 0.75 0.70 7.45
N ILE A 15 1.75 0.60 6.57
CA ILE A 15 3.01 1.33 6.68
C ILE A 15 3.02 2.44 5.64
N ILE A 16 3.06 3.69 6.12
CA ILE A 16 3.20 4.86 5.26
C ILE A 16 4.68 5.22 5.22
N LYS A 17 5.29 5.10 4.03
CA LYS A 17 6.66 5.53 3.78
C LYS A 17 6.64 6.88 3.08
N ASP A 18 7.40 7.83 3.61
CA ASP A 18 7.56 9.14 3.00
C ASP A 18 8.47 9.02 1.77
N ALA A 19 7.98 9.48 0.61
CA ALA A 19 8.71 9.40 -0.66
C ALA A 19 9.80 10.47 -0.82
N THR A 20 9.79 11.50 0.03
CA THR A 20 10.78 12.58 0.01
C THR A 20 11.99 12.26 0.89
N ALA A 21 11.87 11.31 1.82
CA ALA A 21 12.96 10.81 2.64
C ALA A 21 13.92 9.93 1.81
N ASP A 22 15.20 10.31 1.78
CA ASP A 22 16.27 9.59 1.08
C ASP A 22 16.32 8.09 1.44
N GLU A 23 16.08 7.73 2.70
CA GLU A 23 16.08 6.34 3.18
C GLU A 23 15.01 5.46 2.51
N ASN A 24 13.90 6.06 2.07
CA ASN A 24 12.79 5.36 1.44
C ASN A 24 12.84 5.43 -0.09
N GLN A 25 13.55 6.43 -0.66
CA GLN A 25 13.64 6.61 -2.10
C GLN A 25 14.15 5.36 -2.80
N ALA A 26 15.19 4.72 -2.27
CA ALA A 26 15.73 3.49 -2.86
C ALA A 26 14.69 2.36 -2.90
N ALA A 27 13.90 2.18 -1.82
CA ALA A 27 12.85 1.17 -1.77
C ALA A 27 11.68 1.50 -2.72
N ILE A 28 11.29 2.76 -2.78
CA ILE A 28 10.19 3.26 -3.63
C ILE A 28 10.56 3.14 -5.11
N GLN A 29 11.80 3.49 -5.48
CA GLN A 29 12.36 3.30 -6.82
C GLN A 29 12.51 1.82 -7.19
N ALA A 30 12.95 0.97 -6.26
CA ALA A 30 13.03 -0.48 -6.48
C ALA A 30 11.65 -1.10 -6.77
N LEU A 31 10.60 -0.54 -6.16
CA LEU A 31 9.21 -0.90 -6.45
C LEU A 31 8.71 -0.29 -7.77
N GLY A 32 9.46 0.60 -8.40
CA GLY A 32 9.08 1.29 -9.64
C GLY A 32 8.03 2.38 -9.44
N PHE A 33 7.99 3.00 -8.26
CA PHE A 33 7.16 4.17 -8.00
C PHE A 33 7.97 5.45 -8.25
N GLY A 34 7.37 6.42 -8.93
CA GLY A 34 8.03 7.70 -9.25
C GLY A 34 7.92 8.75 -8.15
N SER A 35 6.78 8.84 -7.46
CA SER A 35 6.56 9.84 -6.39
C SER A 35 5.50 9.41 -5.39
N HIS A 36 4.42 8.76 -5.83
CA HIS A 36 3.36 8.25 -4.97
C HIS A 36 2.88 6.91 -5.48
N GLY A 37 2.43 6.04 -4.58
CA GLY A 37 2.00 4.69 -4.92
C GLY A 37 1.54 3.91 -3.70
N LEU A 38 0.82 2.82 -3.96
CA LEU A 38 0.40 1.86 -2.95
C LEU A 38 0.82 0.47 -3.38
N VAL A 39 1.37 -0.29 -2.45
CA VAL A 39 1.68 -1.71 -2.63
C VAL A 39 1.05 -2.49 -1.48
N VAL A 40 0.42 -3.61 -1.81
CA VAL A 40 -0.12 -4.56 -0.83
C VAL A 40 0.68 -5.83 -0.93
N TYR A 41 1.27 -6.23 0.19
CA TYR A 41 1.97 -7.50 0.34
C TYR A 41 1.07 -8.52 1.02
N ASP A 42 1.21 -9.78 0.61
CA ASP A 42 0.69 -10.92 1.33
C ASP A 42 1.58 -11.26 2.55
N THR A 43 1.10 -12.14 3.43
CA THR A 43 1.88 -12.75 4.52
C THR A 43 3.17 -13.44 4.06
N ASN A 44 3.26 -13.84 2.79
CA ASN A 44 4.46 -14.43 2.18
C ASN A 44 5.41 -13.41 1.52
N ASP A 45 5.24 -12.11 1.80
CA ASP A 45 6.01 -11.00 1.20
C ASP A 45 5.83 -10.89 -0.34
N ALA A 46 4.84 -11.59 -0.90
CA ALA A 46 4.49 -11.52 -2.31
C ALA A 46 3.61 -10.28 -2.57
N ILE A 47 3.93 -9.53 -3.63
CA ILE A 47 3.13 -8.37 -4.06
C ILE A 47 1.79 -8.87 -4.62
N LYS A 48 0.69 -8.57 -3.93
CA LYS A 48 -0.68 -8.88 -4.37
C LYS A 48 -1.26 -7.78 -5.26
N GLN A 49 -1.03 -6.53 -4.87
CA GLN A 49 -1.54 -5.36 -5.56
C GLN A 49 -0.47 -4.27 -5.58
N LYS A 50 -0.38 -3.56 -6.71
CA LYS A 50 0.48 -2.40 -6.89
C LYS A 50 -0.28 -1.35 -7.70
N LEU A 51 -0.40 -0.16 -7.14
CA LEU A 51 -1.08 0.98 -7.75
C LEU A 51 -0.12 2.17 -7.80
N ASP A 52 0.14 2.71 -9.00
CA ASP A 52 0.96 3.91 -9.16
C ASP A 52 0.12 5.20 -9.12
N GLY A 53 0.73 6.24 -8.55
CA GLY A 53 0.04 7.37 -7.92
C GLY A 53 -0.56 8.45 -8.82
N HIS A 54 -0.91 8.16 -10.08
CA HIS A 54 -1.61 9.18 -10.88
C HIS A 54 -3.10 9.30 -10.52
N ASN A 55 -3.70 8.29 -9.88
CA ASN A 55 -5.15 8.22 -9.59
C ASN A 55 -5.43 7.42 -8.29
N LEU A 56 -4.64 7.67 -7.24
CA LEU A 56 -4.67 6.88 -6.01
C LEU A 56 -5.51 7.58 -4.95
N ASP A 57 -6.83 7.53 -5.15
CA ASP A 57 -7.81 8.08 -4.22
C ASP A 57 -8.06 7.11 -3.04
N GLU A 58 -8.63 7.64 -1.95
CA GLU A 58 -9.00 6.84 -0.77
C GLU A 58 -9.90 5.65 -1.12
N ALA A 59 -10.77 5.81 -2.13
CA ALA A 59 -11.64 4.74 -2.62
C ALA A 59 -10.85 3.60 -3.28
N ASP A 60 -9.86 3.92 -4.12
CA ASP A 60 -9.00 2.94 -4.78
C ASP A 60 -8.11 2.21 -3.78
N ILE A 61 -7.60 2.92 -2.77
CA ILE A 61 -6.87 2.32 -1.63
C ILE A 61 -7.75 1.29 -0.93
N ARG A 62 -8.96 1.68 -0.52
CA ARG A 62 -9.89 0.76 0.16
C ARG A 62 -10.23 -0.44 -0.72
N LYS A 63 -10.47 -0.22 -2.01
CA LYS A 63 -10.79 -1.29 -2.96
C LYS A 63 -9.63 -2.27 -3.14
N ALA A 64 -8.39 -1.78 -3.23
CA ALA A 64 -7.20 -2.63 -3.34
C ALA A 64 -6.96 -3.47 -2.08
N ILE A 65 -7.18 -2.87 -0.90
CA ILE A 65 -7.08 -3.59 0.38
C ILE A 65 -8.18 -4.66 0.48
N ASP A 66 -9.41 -4.33 0.11
CA ASP A 66 -10.53 -5.27 0.14
C ASP A 66 -10.32 -6.45 -0.81
N ALA A 67 -9.85 -6.18 -2.04
CA ALA A 67 -9.49 -7.20 -3.01
C ALA A 67 -8.36 -8.11 -2.48
N ALA A 68 -7.32 -7.53 -1.89
CA ALA A 68 -6.21 -8.32 -1.34
C ALA A 68 -6.62 -9.19 -0.15
N LEU A 69 -7.59 -8.73 0.66
CA LEU A 69 -8.16 -9.50 1.77
C LEU A 69 -9.14 -10.58 1.30
N ALA A 70 -9.87 -10.36 0.20
CA ALA A 70 -10.81 -11.33 -0.35
C ALA A 70 -10.11 -12.51 -1.06
N GLU A 71 -8.85 -12.35 -1.47
CA GLU A 71 -8.02 -13.41 -2.07
C GLU A 71 -7.19 -14.22 -1.04
N ASN A 72 -7.47 -14.06 0.25
CA ASN A 72 -6.94 -14.89 1.37
C ASN A 72 -8.08 -15.73 1.96
#